data_AF-A0A6V7V1G6-F1
#
_entry.id   AF-A0A6V7V1G6-F1
#
_cell.length_a   1.000
_cell.length_b   1.000
_cell.length_c   1.000
_cell.angle_alpha   90.00
_cell.angle_beta   90.00
_cell.angle_gamma   90.00
#
_symmetry.space_group_name_H-M   'P 1'
#
loop_
_entity.id
_entity.type
_entity.pdbx_description
1 polymer ?
#
loop_
_entity_poly.entity_id
_entity_poly.type
_entity_poly.pdbx_seq_one_letter_code
_entity_poly.pdbx_strand_id
1 'polypeptide(L)' 'MTELATKSEITLKGSAQMIQQFFHYGIHSILYQRGIYPSDSFTREKKYGMTLLVNNDSKVQDFLKPLLEHVEMLLAKKKL' A
#
# COMPACT_ATOMS: atom_id res chain seq x y z
N MET A 1 -27.76 20.43 12.10
CA MET A 1 -26.37 20.11 11.76
C MET A 1 -26.25 18.60 11.78
N THR A 2 -26.03 17.97 10.63
CA THR A 2 -25.99 16.50 10.50
C THR A 2 -24.61 16.03 10.95
N GLU A 3 -24.51 15.44 12.14
CA GLU A 3 -23.28 14.85 12.65
C GLU A 3 -22.89 13.67 11.75
N LEU A 4 -21.83 13.86 10.95
CA LEU A 4 -21.20 12.78 10.20
C LEU A 4 -20.58 11.82 11.23
N ALA A 5 -21.26 10.72 11.51
CA ALA A 5 -20.79 9.70 12.44
C ALA A 5 -19.37 9.24 12.07
N THR A 6 -18.38 9.69 12.85
CA THR A 6 -17.01 9.23 12.72
C THR A 6 -16.97 7.77 13.14
N LYS A 7 -16.67 6.87 12.20
CA LYS A 7 -16.49 5.45 12.48
C LYS A 7 -15.20 5.27 13.30
N SER A 8 -15.30 5.39 14.61
CA SER A 8 -14.16 5.34 15.56
C SER A 8 -13.69 3.92 15.86
N GLU A 9 -14.30 2.91 15.24
CA GLU A 9 -13.99 1.50 15.50
C GLU A 9 -13.03 0.93 14.46
N ILE A 10 -11.97 0.28 14.95
CA ILE A 10 -11.03 -0.47 14.11
C ILE A 10 -11.73 -1.77 13.68
N THR A 11 -11.97 -1.90 12.38
CA THR A 11 -12.56 -3.12 11.79
C THR A 11 -11.46 -4.00 11.20
N LEU A 12 -11.65 -5.32 11.24
CA LEU A 12 -10.70 -6.26 10.62
C LEU A 12 -10.45 -5.95 9.14
N LYS A 13 -11.52 -5.58 8.41
CA LYS A 13 -11.42 -5.17 7.01
C LYS A 13 -10.55 -3.91 6.85
N GLY A 14 -10.79 -2.88 7.66
CA GLY A 14 -9.99 -1.65 7.64
C GLY A 14 -8.52 -1.92 7.98
N SER A 15 -8.25 -2.76 8.98
CA SER A 15 -6.88 -3.15 9.33
C SER A 15 -6.19 -3.91 8.20
N ALA A 16 -6.88 -4.86 7.55
CA ALA A 16 -6.32 -5.60 6.42
C ALA A 16 -5.95 -4.67 5.25
N GLN A 17 -6.80 -3.68 4.96
CA GLN A 17 -6.53 -2.65 3.95
C GLN A 17 -5.33 -1.78 4.31
N MET A 18 -5.24 -1.35 5.58
CA MET A 18 -4.13 -0.51 6.04
C MET A 18 -2.79 -1.26 5.99
N ILE A 19 -2.79 -2.55 6.31
CA ILE A 19 -1.60 -3.41 6.18
C ILE A 19 -1.25 -3.65 4.71
N GLN A 20 -2.23 -3.86 3.82
CA GLN A 20 -1.99 -3.97 2.38
C GLN A 20 -1.31 -2.71 1.83
N GLN A 21 -1.77 -1.52 2.25
CA GLN A 21 -1.14 -0.26 1.85
C GLN A 21 0.28 -0.12 2.40
N PHE A 22 0.51 -0.55 3.64
CA PHE A 22 1.85 -0.60 4.21
C PHE A 22 2.80 -1.46 3.35
N PHE A 23 2.36 -2.66 2.95
CA PHE A 23 3.16 -3.51 2.05
C PHE A 23 3.38 -2.86 0.68
N HIS A 24 2.36 -2.20 0.11
CA HIS A 24 2.50 -1.48 -1.15
C HIS A 24 3.66 -0.48 -1.09
N TYR A 25 3.66 0.43 -0.11
CA TYR A 25 4.73 1.43 0.01
C TYR A 25 6.06 0.85 0.48
N GLY A 26 6.04 -0.18 1.33
CA GLY A 26 7.23 -0.88 1.80
C GLY A 26 8.00 -1.54 0.65
N ILE A 27 7.29 -2.25 -0.24
CA ILE A 27 7.89 -2.88 -1.41
C ILE A 27 8.52 -1.83 -2.33
N HIS A 28 7.78 -0.77 -2.67
CA HIS A 28 8.32 0.31 -3.50
C HIS A 28 9.56 0.98 -2.89
N SER A 29 9.57 1.16 -1.56
CA SER A 29 10.73 1.67 -0.84
C SER A 29 11.95 0.75 -0.97
N ILE A 30 11.75 -0.57 -0.88
CA ILE A 30 12.83 -1.56 -1.08
C ILE A 30 13.35 -1.53 -2.52
N LEU A 31 12.45 -1.52 -3.51
CA LEU A 31 12.81 -1.46 -4.93
C LEU A 31 13.70 -0.25 -5.23
N TYR A 32 13.36 0.91 -4.64
CA TYR A 32 14.13 2.13 -4.78
C TYR A 32 15.46 2.08 -4.03
N GLN A 33 15.45 1.82 -2.72
CA GLN A 33 16.65 1.89 -1.87
C GLN A 33 17.71 0.86 -2.23
N ARG A 34 17.30 -0.28 -2.80
CA ARG A 34 18.20 -1.34 -3.27
C ARG A 34 18.63 -1.15 -4.73
N GLY A 35 18.12 -0.13 -5.43
CA GLY A 35 18.47 0.15 -6.82
C GLY A 35 18.05 -0.93 -7.81
N ILE A 36 16.96 -1.66 -7.53
CA ILE A 36 16.46 -2.72 -8.42
C ILE A 36 15.87 -2.12 -9.71
N TYR A 37 15.25 -0.95 -9.57
CA TYR A 37 14.73 -0.16 -10.70
C TYR A 37 15.39 1.21 -10.76
N PRO A 38 15.52 1.82 -11.96
CA PRO A 38 16.08 3.16 -12.14
C PRO A 38 15.36 4.21 -11.29
N SER A 39 16.10 5.15 -10.71
CA SER A 39 15.53 6.15 -9.79
C SER A 39 14.53 7.11 -10.46
N ASP A 40 14.68 7.36 -11.75
CA ASP A 40 13.79 8.18 -12.58
C ASP A 40 12.44 7.50 -12.90
N SER A 41 12.36 6.18 -12.73
CA SER A 41 11.11 5.43 -12.86
C SER A 41 10.17 5.60 -11.65
N PHE A 42 10.59 6.33 -10.61
CA PHE A 42 9.80 6.55 -9.39
C PHE A 42 9.20 7.95 -9.33
N THR A 43 7.96 8.03 -8.87
CA THR A 43 7.25 9.28 -8.58
C THR A 43 7.13 9.49 -7.07
N ARG A 44 7.03 10.75 -6.67
CA ARG A 44 6.90 11.15 -5.27
C ARG A 44 5.42 11.25 -4.89
N GLU A 45 5.01 10.52 -3.86
CA GLU A 45 3.68 10.62 -3.27
C GLU A 45 3.74 11.07 -1.82
N LYS A 46 2.87 12.01 -1.42
CA LYS A 46 2.73 12.40 -0.01
C LYS A 46 1.69 11.50 0.68
N LYS A 47 2.14 10.66 1.61
CA LYS A 47 1.30 9.77 2.43
C LYS A 47 1.84 9.66 3.83
N TYR A 48 0.95 9.49 4.80
CA TYR A 48 1.30 9.33 6.22
C TYR A 48 2.23 10.43 6.77
N GLY A 49 2.10 11.66 6.26
CA GLY A 49 2.95 12.79 6.64
C GLY A 49 4.37 12.76 6.05
N MET A 50 4.68 11.83 5.14
CA MET A 50 5.99 11.69 4.52
C MET A 50 5.91 11.66 2.99
N THR A 51 7.04 11.93 2.33
CA THR A 51 7.18 11.74 0.88
C THR A 51 7.71 10.33 0.62
N LEU A 52 6.91 9.50 -0.01
CA LEU A 52 7.23 8.13 -0.42
C LEU A 52 7.51 8.09 -1.92
N LEU A 53 8.28 7.09 -2.35
CA LEU A 53 8.58 6.85 -3.75
C LEU A 53 7.83 5.62 -4.23
N VAL A 54 7.10 5.75 -5.33
CA VAL A 54 6.31 4.68 -5.96
C VAL A 54 6.78 4.53 -7.39
N ASN A 55 6.94 3.29 -7.84
CA ASN A 55 7.41 3.01 -9.19
C ASN A 55 6.27 3.23 -10.19
N ASN A 56 6.53 3.90 -11.30
CA ASN A 56 5.51 4.25 -12.30
C ASN A 56 5.51 3.30 -13.52
N ASP A 57 6.27 2.20 -13.49
CA ASP A 57 6.23 1.18 -14.53
C ASP A 57 4.98 0.32 -14.37
N SER A 58 4.16 0.26 -15.43
CA SER A 58 2.93 -0.52 -15.44
C SER A 58 3.18 -2.01 -15.18
N LYS A 59 4.31 -2.57 -15.63
CA LYS A 59 4.62 -3.99 -15.41
C LYS A 59 4.83 -4.31 -13.92
N VAL A 60 5.43 -3.38 -13.18
CA VAL A 60 5.63 -3.53 -11.74
C VAL A 60 4.30 -3.42 -11.01
N GLN A 61 3.47 -2.44 -11.38
CA GLN A 61 2.15 -2.25 -10.80
C GLN A 61 1.23 -3.45 -11.07
N ASP A 62 1.22 -3.95 -12.30
CA ASP A 62 0.40 -5.10 -12.71
C ASP A 62 0.84 -6.39 -12.02
N PHE A 63 2.13 -6.54 -11.71
CA PHE A 63 2.64 -7.66 -10.94
C PHE A 63 2.27 -7.57 -9.45
N LEU A 64 2.44 -6.39 -8.84
CA LEU A 64 2.21 -6.20 -7.40
C LEU A 64 0.73 -6.19 -7.03
N LYS A 65 -0.14 -5.68 -7.92
CA LYS A 65 -1.57 -5.56 -7.65
C LYS A 65 -2.24 -6.87 -7.21
N PRO A 66 -2.21 -7.98 -7.97
CA PRO A 66 -2.86 -9.22 -7.56
C PRO A 66 -2.25 -9.83 -6.29
N LEU A 67 -0.94 -9.64 -6.08
CA LEU A 67 -0.26 -10.09 -4.87
C LEU A 67 -0.76 -9.35 -3.64
N LEU A 68 -0.87 -8.03 -3.71
CA LEU A 68 -1.34 -7.19 -2.62
C LEU A 68 -2.84 -7.42 -2.32
N GLU A 69 -3.66 -7.62 -3.36
CA GLU A 69 -5.08 -8.01 -3.20
C GLU A 69 -5.19 -9.37 -2.49
N HIS A 70 -4.31 -10.32 -2.82
CA HIS A 70 -4.26 -11.61 -2.14
C HIS A 70 -3.87 -11.46 -0.67
N VAL A 71 -2.90 -10.60 -0.35
CA VAL A 71 -2.49 -10.31 1.04
C VAL A 71 -3.65 -9.72 1.84
N GLU A 72 -4.38 -8.73 1.31
CA GLU A 72 -5.58 -8.17 1.96
C GLU A 72 -6.60 -9.27 2.25
N MET A 73 -6.85 -10.15 1.27
CA MET A 73 -7.79 -11.26 1.41
C MET A 73 -7.36 -12.30 2.47
N LEU A 74 -6.07 -12.62 2.56
CA LEU A 74 -5.54 -13.51 3.61
C LEU A 74 -5.67 -12.90 5.00
N LEU A 75 -5.31 -11.62 5.15
CA LEU A 75 -5.43 -10.88 6.40
C LEU A 75 -6.88 -10.78 6.87
N ALA A 76 -7.80 -10.48 5.95
CA ALA A 76 -9.24 -10.43 6.25
C ALA A 76 -9.79 -11.80 6.69
N LYS A 77 -9.21 -12.90 6.20
CA LYS A 77 -9.58 -14.27 6.59
C LYS A 77 -8.80 -14.80 7.80
N LYS A 78 -7.86 -14.03 8.36
CA LYS A 78 -6.93 -14.47 9.43
C LYS A 78 -6.17 -15.75 9.07
N LYS A 79 -5.74 -15.86 7.82
CA LYS A 79 -5.02 -17.02 7.26
C LYS A 79 -3.54 -16.76 6.99
N LEU A 80 -3.04 -15.65 7.54
CA LEU A 80 -1.63 -15.28 7.52
C LEU A 80 -1.05 -15.49 8.92
#